data_AF-A0A7C8KBD7-F1
#
_entry.id   AF-A0A7C8KBD7-F1
#
_cell.length_a   1.000
_cell.length_b   1.000
_cell.length_c   1.000
_cell.angle_alpha   90.00
_cell.angle_beta   90.00
_cell.angle_gamma   90.00
#
_symmetry.space_group_name_H-M   'P 1'
#
loop_
_entity.id
_entity.type
_entity.pdbx_description
1 polymer ?
#
loop_
_entity_poly.entity_id
_entity_poly.type
_entity_poly.pdbx_seq_one_letter_code
_entity_poly.pdbx_strand_id
1 'polypeptide(L)'
;MEHPSVKVFKELSVDIIALCNDILSSAKDIPYGEGSNMVVVLLKQGFTLQEAMDKAGEMVCQRYEKWEEALSELPTWDEEIDANVARLIQGYADVCWGNLDWSYHTARYLGKDREMARATGFVSFYVKDIRKIQGLVGIKL
;
A
#
# COMPACT_ATOMS: atom_id res chain seq x y z
N MET A 1 9.57 -23.29 -12.96
CA MET A 1 9.83 -22.40 -11.81
C MET A 1 8.91 -21.17 -11.81
N GLU A 2 7.74 -21.22 -12.45
CA GLU A 2 6.63 -20.28 -12.22
C GLU A 2 5.32 -21.06 -12.45
N HIS A 3 4.69 -21.57 -11.39
CA HIS A 3 3.34 -22.09 -11.48
C HIS A 3 2.37 -20.91 -11.34
N PRO A 4 1.35 -20.75 -12.21
CA PRO A 4 0.44 -19.61 -12.16
C PRO A 4 -0.18 -19.36 -10.78
N SER A 5 -0.56 -20.44 -10.07
CA SER A 5 -1.12 -20.35 -8.72
C SER A 5 -0.14 -19.81 -7.66
N VAL A 6 1.16 -19.82 -7.92
CA VAL A 6 2.18 -19.27 -7.00
C VAL A 6 2.58 -17.85 -7.42
N LYS A 7 2.54 -17.56 -8.73
CA LYS A 7 2.87 -16.25 -9.30
C LYS A 7 1.98 -15.13 -8.76
N VAL A 8 0.70 -15.42 -8.51
CA VAL A 8 -0.27 -14.46 -7.98
C VAL A 8 0.18 -13.86 -6.64
N PHE A 9 0.77 -14.64 -5.73
CA PHE A 9 1.26 -14.14 -4.44
C PHE A 9 2.39 -13.13 -4.60
N LYS A 10 3.29 -13.35 -5.57
CA LYS A 10 4.34 -12.39 -5.90
C LYS A 10 3.74 -11.07 -6.39
N GLU A 11 2.79 -11.12 -7.32
CA GLU A 11 2.13 -9.94 -7.89
C GLU A 11 1.35 -9.18 -6.81
N LEU A 12 0.56 -9.89 -5.99
CA LEU A 12 -0.17 -9.31 -4.87
C LEU A 12 0.78 -8.66 -3.85
N SER A 13 1.93 -9.30 -3.55
CA SER A 13 2.91 -8.73 -2.62
C SER A 13 3.48 -7.41 -3.12
N VAL A 14 3.80 -7.31 -4.41
CA VAL A 14 4.30 -6.09 -5.04
C VAL A 14 3.24 -4.99 -5.00
N ASP A 15 1.99 -5.31 -5.34
CA ASP A 15 0.87 -4.37 -5.29
C ASP A 15 0.64 -3.83 -3.87
N ILE A 16 0.61 -4.70 -2.86
CA ILE A 16 0.44 -4.32 -1.45
C ILE A 16 1.57 -3.38 -1.02
N ILE A 17 2.82 -3.72 -1.34
CA ILE A 17 3.99 -2.90 -0.99
C ILE A 17 3.89 -1.53 -1.64
N ALA A 18 3.58 -1.46 -2.93
CA ALA A 18 3.47 -0.21 -3.67
C ALA A 18 2.34 0.68 -3.15
N LEU A 19 1.15 0.13 -2.93
CA LEU A 19 -0.01 0.87 -2.41
C LEU A 19 0.24 1.38 -0.98
N CYS A 20 0.79 0.54 -0.10
CA CYS A 20 1.18 0.97 1.24
C CYS A 20 2.24 2.06 1.20
N ASN A 21 3.19 1.99 0.26
CA ASN A 21 4.18 3.05 0.06
C ASN A 21 3.49 4.36 -0.30
N ASP A 22 2.62 4.33 -1.30
CA ASP A 22 1.90 5.51 -1.79
C ASP A 22 1.05 6.17 -0.71
N ILE A 23 0.35 5.38 0.10
CA ILE A 23 -0.48 5.86 1.21
C ILE A 23 0.40 6.56 2.25
N LEU A 24 1.47 5.92 2.71
CA LEU A 24 2.31 6.45 3.79
C LEU A 24 3.21 7.60 3.31
N SER A 25 3.63 7.58 2.05
CA SER A 25 4.44 8.63 1.45
C SER A 25 3.60 9.83 0.97
N SER A 26 2.28 9.71 0.87
CA SER A 26 1.38 10.75 0.33
C SER A 26 1.58 12.12 0.98
N ALA A 27 1.73 12.20 2.31
CA ALA A 27 1.97 13.44 3.05
C ALA A 27 3.27 14.15 2.65
N LYS A 28 4.26 13.38 2.19
CA LYS A 28 5.48 13.91 1.57
C LYS A 28 5.25 14.21 0.09
N ASP A 29 4.78 13.25 -0.67
CA ASP A 29 4.83 13.23 -2.14
C ASP A 29 3.89 14.23 -2.82
N ILE A 30 2.69 14.42 -2.26
CA ILE A 30 1.69 15.37 -2.76
C ILE A 30 2.25 16.81 -2.78
N PRO A 31 2.83 17.35 -1.69
CA PRO A 31 3.48 18.65 -1.70
C PRO A 31 4.63 18.83 -2.69
N TYR A 32 5.34 17.75 -3.05
CA TYR A 32 6.44 17.79 -4.01
C TYR A 32 5.96 17.65 -5.46
N GLY A 33 4.66 17.40 -5.68
CA GLY A 33 4.09 17.25 -7.01
C GLY A 33 4.47 15.93 -7.68
N GLU A 34 4.79 14.89 -6.89
CA GLU A 34 5.05 13.56 -7.43
C GLU A 34 3.78 13.01 -8.09
N GLY A 35 3.87 12.69 -9.38
CA GLY A 35 2.72 12.22 -10.15
C GLY A 35 2.50 10.71 -10.02
N SER A 36 3.52 9.97 -9.61
CA SER A 36 3.56 8.51 -9.56
C SER A 36 3.13 8.02 -8.16
N ASN A 37 1.91 8.38 -7.76
CA ASN A 37 1.33 7.97 -6.48
C ASN A 37 -0.20 7.79 -6.64
N MET A 38 -0.73 6.66 -6.17
CA MET A 38 -2.14 6.30 -6.32
C MET A 38 -3.08 7.34 -5.69
N VAL A 39 -2.73 7.91 -4.53
CA VAL A 39 -3.53 8.96 -3.88
C VAL A 39 -3.59 10.21 -4.77
N VAL A 40 -2.49 10.58 -5.43
CA VAL A 40 -2.44 11.69 -6.39
C VAL A 40 -3.30 11.41 -7.62
N VAL A 41 -3.29 10.17 -8.12
CA VAL A 41 -4.15 9.77 -9.23
C VAL A 41 -5.63 9.90 -8.86
N LEU A 42 -6.01 9.45 -7.66
CA LEU A 42 -7.38 9.55 -7.16
C LEU A 42 -7.82 11.01 -6.94
N LEU A 43 -6.94 11.85 -6.38
CA LEU A 43 -7.20 13.29 -6.28
C LEU A 43 -7.50 13.90 -7.67
N LYS A 44 -6.70 13.56 -8.69
CA LYS A 44 -6.92 14.03 -10.07
C LYS A 44 -8.22 13.51 -10.70
N GLN A 45 -8.80 12.43 -10.18
CA GLN A 45 -10.11 11.91 -10.59
C GLN A 45 -11.28 12.63 -9.89
N GLY A 46 -10.99 13.60 -9.01
CA GLY A 46 -12.01 14.42 -8.34
C GLY A 46 -12.38 13.93 -6.94
N PHE A 47 -11.71 12.91 -6.40
CA PHE A 47 -11.89 12.51 -5.01
C PHE A 47 -11.28 13.55 -4.07
N THR A 48 -11.90 13.73 -2.90
CA THR A 48 -11.27 14.45 -1.77
C THR A 48 -10.06 13.66 -1.25
N LEU A 49 -9.22 14.31 -0.43
CA LEU A 49 -8.07 13.63 0.17
C LEU A 49 -8.48 12.41 1.01
N GLN A 50 -9.54 12.53 1.81
CA GLN A 50 -10.01 11.42 2.64
C GLN A 50 -10.54 10.28 1.76
N GLU A 51 -11.40 10.58 0.78
CA GLU A 51 -11.91 9.55 -0.15
C GLU A 51 -10.79 8.87 -0.95
N ALA A 52 -9.75 9.63 -1.34
CA ALA A 52 -8.59 9.07 -2.03
C ALA A 52 -7.78 8.13 -1.12
N MET A 53 -7.58 8.49 0.15
CA MET A 53 -6.92 7.64 1.14
C MET A 53 -7.74 6.38 1.44
N ASP A 54 -9.05 6.52 1.65
CA ASP A 54 -9.97 5.42 1.92
C ASP A 54 -9.96 4.43 0.75
N LYS A 55 -10.07 4.93 -0.48
CA LYS A 55 -10.08 4.09 -1.68
C LYS A 55 -8.74 3.42 -1.96
N ALA A 56 -7.62 4.07 -1.67
CA ALA A 56 -6.31 3.42 -1.72
C ALA A 56 -6.21 2.31 -0.66
N GLY A 57 -6.75 2.53 0.55
CA GLY A 57 -6.86 1.51 1.60
C GLY A 57 -7.73 0.32 1.17
N GLU A 58 -8.88 0.57 0.54
CA GLU A 58 -9.74 -0.47 -0.05
C GLU A 58 -8.99 -1.30 -1.08
N MET A 59 -8.17 -0.67 -1.94
CA MET A 59 -7.36 -1.40 -2.92
C MET A 59 -6.37 -2.37 -2.24
N VAL A 60 -5.78 -1.98 -1.10
CA VAL A 60 -4.92 -2.86 -0.29
C VAL A 60 -5.74 -4.03 0.27
N CYS A 61 -6.90 -3.76 0.87
CA CYS A 61 -7.79 -4.80 1.39
C CYS A 61 -8.19 -5.81 0.31
N GLN A 62 -8.55 -5.32 -0.89
CA GLN A 62 -8.89 -6.19 -2.03
C GLN A 62 -7.73 -7.09 -2.48
N ARG A 63 -6.47 -6.69 -2.29
CA ARG A 63 -5.33 -7.58 -2.56
C ARG A 63 -5.21 -8.68 -1.51
N TYR A 64 -5.49 -8.40 -0.25
CA TYR A 64 -5.56 -9.41 0.79
C TYR A 64 -6.73 -10.36 0.60
N GLU A 65 -7.91 -9.87 0.18
CA GLU A 65 -9.04 -10.72 -0.18
C GLU A 65 -8.67 -11.70 -1.30
N LYS A 66 -8.04 -11.20 -2.37
CA LYS A 66 -7.52 -12.05 -3.47
C LYS A 66 -6.42 -13.01 -3.03
N TRP A 67 -5.64 -12.63 -2.01
CA TRP A 67 -4.63 -13.51 -1.43
C TRP A 67 -5.28 -14.72 -0.76
N GLU A 68 -6.31 -14.50 0.05
CA GLU A 68 -7.07 -15.57 0.71
C GLU A 68 -7.79 -16.47 -0.31
N GLU A 69 -8.38 -15.87 -1.35
CA GLU A 69 -8.95 -16.63 -2.48
C GLU A 69 -7.88 -17.50 -3.14
N ALA A 70 -6.72 -16.94 -3.48
CA ALA A 70 -5.62 -17.69 -4.09
C ALA A 70 -5.09 -18.81 -3.20
N LEU A 71 -5.04 -18.62 -1.86
CA LEU A 71 -4.70 -19.68 -0.91
C LEU A 71 -5.70 -20.84 -0.98
N SER A 72 -6.99 -20.54 -1.09
CA SER A 72 -8.04 -21.56 -1.19
C SER A 72 -8.02 -22.35 -2.51
N GLU A 73 -7.46 -21.76 -3.56
CA GLU A 73 -7.35 -22.35 -4.90
C GLU A 73 -5.99 -23.02 -5.15
N LEU A 74 -5.10 -23.05 -4.15
CA LEU A 74 -3.80 -23.70 -4.29
C LEU A 74 -3.99 -25.20 -4.56
N PRO A 75 -3.45 -25.73 -5.68
CA PRO A 75 -3.41 -27.16 -5.87
C PRO A 75 -2.43 -27.78 -4.88
N THR A 76 -2.65 -29.05 -4.60
CA THR A 76 -1.72 -29.88 -3.82
C THR A 76 -0.80 -30.64 -4.76
N TRP A 77 0.47 -30.78 -4.38
CA TRP A 77 1.46 -31.55 -5.10
C TRP A 77 1.92 -32.74 -4.24
N ASP A 78 3.21 -32.82 -3.92
CA ASP A 78 3.78 -33.72 -2.94
C ASP A 78 4.25 -32.94 -1.71
N GLU A 79 4.53 -33.66 -0.61
CA GLU A 79 4.87 -33.05 0.67
C GLU A 79 6.07 -32.08 0.60
N GLU A 80 7.07 -32.39 -0.22
CA GLU A 80 8.26 -31.55 -0.37
C GLU A 80 7.94 -30.27 -1.15
N ILE A 81 7.19 -30.38 -2.25
CA ILE A 81 6.77 -29.25 -3.06
C ILE A 81 5.81 -28.37 -2.27
N ASP A 82 4.82 -28.94 -1.59
CA ASP A 82 3.85 -28.21 -0.78
C ASP A 82 4.56 -27.42 0.33
N ALA A 83 5.54 -28.02 1.01
CA ALA A 83 6.35 -27.34 2.02
C ALA A 83 7.16 -26.18 1.43
N ASN A 84 7.71 -26.33 0.23
CA ASN A 84 8.45 -25.27 -0.45
C ASN A 84 7.54 -24.13 -0.92
N VAL A 85 6.34 -24.45 -1.43
CA VAL A 85 5.33 -23.46 -1.81
C VAL A 85 4.87 -22.67 -0.59
N ALA A 86 4.56 -23.33 0.53
CA ALA A 86 4.17 -22.66 1.76
C ALA A 86 5.26 -21.69 2.27
N ARG A 87 6.53 -22.11 2.26
CA ARG A 87 7.67 -21.25 2.62
C ARG A 87 7.81 -20.04 1.71
N LEU A 88 7.61 -20.22 0.40
CA LEU A 88 7.69 -19.13 -0.56
C LEU A 88 6.58 -18.10 -0.36
N ILE A 89 5.35 -18.56 -0.15
CA ILE A 89 4.19 -17.70 0.15
C ILE A 89 4.41 -16.94 1.46
N GLN A 90 4.92 -17.61 2.50
CA GLN A 90 5.30 -16.95 3.75
C GLN A 90 6.37 -15.87 3.51
N GLY A 91 7.37 -16.14 2.68
CA GLY A 91 8.38 -15.15 2.32
C GLY A 91 7.78 -13.89 1.67
N TYR A 92 6.77 -14.04 0.81
CA TYR A 92 6.06 -12.89 0.25
C TYR A 92 5.29 -12.09 1.32
N ALA A 93 4.61 -12.79 2.24
CA ALA A 93 3.91 -12.15 3.35
C ALA A 93 4.88 -11.41 4.30
N ASP A 94 6.04 -11.99 4.58
CA ASP A 94 7.08 -11.40 5.42
C ASP A 94 7.63 -10.10 4.81
N VAL A 95 7.77 -10.04 3.47
CA VAL A 95 8.20 -8.81 2.80
C VAL A 95 7.12 -7.72 2.88
N CYS A 96 5.84 -8.06 2.72
CA CYS A 96 4.75 -7.10 2.93
C CYS A 96 4.74 -6.54 4.35
N TRP A 97 4.86 -7.42 5.35
CA TRP A 97 4.93 -7.04 6.76
C TRP A 97 6.16 -6.18 7.05
N GLY A 98 7.34 -6.62 6.60
CA GLY A 98 8.59 -5.89 6.77
C GLY A 98 8.55 -4.50 6.14
N ASN A 99 7.92 -4.35 4.98
CA ASN A 99 7.72 -3.04 4.36
C ASN A 99 6.82 -2.12 5.21
N LEU A 100 5.71 -2.65 5.73
CA LEU A 100 4.80 -1.89 6.58
C LEU A 100 5.48 -1.45 7.89
N ASP A 101 6.11 -2.40 8.58
CA ASP A 101 6.83 -2.15 9.83
C ASP A 101 7.95 -1.13 9.61
N TRP A 102 8.78 -1.32 8.58
CA TRP A 102 9.83 -0.38 8.21
C TRP A 102 9.28 1.02 7.95
N SER A 103 8.15 1.13 7.24
CA SER A 103 7.54 2.41 6.87
C SER A 103 7.07 3.22 8.08
N TYR A 104 6.61 2.54 9.15
CA TYR A 104 6.28 3.19 10.43
C TYR A 104 7.48 3.41 11.36
N HIS A 105 8.54 2.61 11.23
CA HIS A 105 9.75 2.77 12.04
C HIS A 105 10.67 3.89 11.53
N THR A 106 10.71 4.09 10.21
CA THR A 106 11.60 5.07 9.57
C THR A 106 11.09 6.51 9.69
N ALA A 107 12.01 7.47 9.71
CA ALA A 107 11.67 8.90 9.61
C ALA A 107 11.35 9.33 8.16
N ARG A 108 11.56 8.45 7.16
CA ARG A 108 11.48 8.79 5.73
C ARG A 108 10.15 9.41 5.30
N TYR A 109 9.03 8.92 5.85
CA TYR A 109 7.69 9.33 5.43
C TYR A 109 6.99 10.18 6.49
N LEU A 110 6.93 9.65 7.72
CA LEU A 110 6.14 10.21 8.81
C LEU A 110 6.97 11.06 9.78
N GLY A 111 8.30 11.12 9.60
CA GLY A 111 9.19 11.94 10.40
C GLY A 111 9.04 11.72 11.90
N LYS A 112 8.61 12.77 12.61
CA LYS A 112 8.35 12.77 14.06
C LYS A 112 6.97 12.20 14.43
N ASP A 113 6.04 12.14 13.47
CA ASP A 113 4.65 11.74 13.69
C ASP A 113 4.46 10.21 13.57
N ARG A 114 5.56 9.46 13.38
CA ARG A 114 5.57 8.02 13.14
C ARG A 114 4.91 7.17 14.22
N GLU A 115 5.15 7.48 15.50
CA GLU A 115 4.58 6.74 16.63
C GLU A 115 3.06 6.97 16.73
N MET A 116 2.63 8.22 16.50
CA MET A 116 1.23 8.58 16.48
C MET A 116 0.51 7.89 15.31
N ALA A 117 1.09 7.95 14.11
CA ALA A 117 0.54 7.31 12.94
C ALA A 117 0.45 5.78 13.11
N ARG A 118 1.47 5.14 13.70
CA ARG A 118 1.44 3.70 14.00
C ARG A 118 0.35 3.35 15.01
N ALA A 119 0.19 4.16 16.06
CA ALA A 119 -0.76 3.89 17.13
C ALA A 119 -2.22 4.14 16.73
N THR A 120 -2.45 5.04 15.77
CA THR A 120 -3.80 5.55 15.47
C THR A 120 -4.27 5.32 14.04
N GLY A 121 -3.36 5.01 13.12
CA GLY A 121 -3.63 4.99 11.68
C GLY A 121 -3.80 6.37 11.04
N PHE A 122 -3.70 7.47 11.80
CA PHE A 122 -3.85 8.81 11.24
C PHE A 122 -2.55 9.37 10.66
N VAL A 123 -2.63 9.84 9.41
CA VAL A 123 -1.56 10.61 8.74
C VAL A 123 -1.97 12.08 8.69
N SER A 124 -1.11 12.96 9.22
CA SER A 124 -1.38 14.40 9.28
C SER A 124 -0.79 15.14 8.08
N PHE A 125 -1.56 16.10 7.55
CA PHE A 125 -1.13 17.01 6.49
C PHE A 125 -1.03 18.43 7.04
N TYR A 126 0.00 19.19 6.66
CA TYR A 126 0.11 20.59 7.06
C TYR A 126 -0.78 21.46 6.16
N VAL A 127 -1.26 22.60 6.68
CA VAL A 127 -2.12 23.54 5.92
C VAL A 127 -1.49 23.97 4.58
N LYS A 128 -0.16 24.12 4.54
CA LYS A 128 0.59 24.42 3.31
C LYS A 128 0.47 23.31 2.24
N ASP A 129 0.29 22.07 2.67
CA ASP A 129 0.17 20.88 1.82
C ASP A 129 -1.25 20.82 1.24
N ILE A 130 -2.26 21.13 2.06
CA ILE A 130 -3.67 21.24 1.61
C ILE A 130 -3.83 22.28 0.49
N ARG A 131 -3.18 23.44 0.60
CA ARG A 131 -3.22 24.46 -0.47
C ARG A 131 -2.62 23.98 -1.80
N LYS A 132 -1.59 23.12 -1.73
CA LYS A 132 -1.02 22.50 -2.94
C LYS A 132 -1.95 21.44 -3.53
N ILE A 133 -2.62 20.65 -2.68
CA ILE A 133 -3.67 19.72 -3.13
C ILE A 133 -4.74 20.48 -3.89
N GLN A 134 -5.27 21.57 -3.34
CA GLN A 134 -6.27 22.42 -4.00
C GLN A 134 -5.81 22.89 -5.39
N GLY A 135 -4.54 23.27 -5.52
CA GLY A 135 -3.93 23.62 -6.80
C GLY A 135 -3.86 22.45 -7.80
N LEU A 136 -3.62 21.22 -7.33
CA LEU A 136 -3.58 20.01 -8.15
C LEU A 136 -4.98 19.60 -8.66
N VAL A 137 -6.02 19.80 -7.85
CA VAL A 137 -7.41 19.45 -8.20
C VAL A 137 -8.18 20.60 -8.87
N GLY A 138 -7.54 21.76 -9.08
CA GLY A 138 -8.18 22.91 -9.73
C GLY A 138 -9.29 23.57 -8.90
N ILE A 139 -9.38 23.26 -7.60
CA ILE A 139 -10.39 23.85 -6.70
C ILE A 139 -9.83 25.16 -6.14
N LYS A 140 -10.37 26.29 -6.63
CA LYS A 140 -10.21 27.60 -5.98
C LYS A 140 -11.28 27.76 -4.90
N LEU A 141 -10.89 28.14 -3.68
CA LEU A 141 -11.79 28.70 -2.68
C LEU A 141 -12.28 30.09 -3.11
#